data_AF-A0AB72UCG2-F1
#
_entry.id   AF-A0AB72UCG2-F1
#
_cell.length_a   1.000
_cell.length_b   1.000
_cell.length_c   1.000
_cell.angle_alpha   90.00
_cell.angle_beta   90.00
_cell.angle_gamma   90.00
#
_symmetry.space_group_name_H-M   'P 1'
#
loop_
_entity.id
_entity.type
_entity.pdbx_description
1 polymer ?
#
loop_
_entity_poly.entity_id
_entity_poly.type
_entity_poly.pdbx_seq_one_letter_code
_entity_poly.pdbx_strand_id
1 'polypeptide(L)'
;MKKDTRTSKFHTIYKVLLIGGWKEHRTDAGRCFAKGMGNEFLVLNLHETFLKDSQNLAANWFLHSDELSKIGQAIFPNKQRTWLPLRAFIEAPQEQEALVSVSDKEEYSAADAEKLICKITAWGQAVDVNRTIQNIANASIPNVGGAQLKYLAALAYVGDFNTLMDYQAAFQKGRRLNFTPMIKPEMIDRAVDIALERA
;
A
#
# COMPACT_ATOMS: atom_id res chain seq x y z
N MET A 1 14.37 39.28 0.61
CA MET A 1 14.16 37.87 0.99
C MET A 1 12.84 37.39 0.40
N LYS A 2 12.86 36.60 -0.68
CA LYS A 2 11.66 35.87 -1.11
C LYS A 2 11.36 34.84 -0.01
N LYS A 3 10.28 35.02 0.74
CA LYS A 3 9.78 33.96 1.63
C LYS A 3 9.59 32.72 0.76
N ASP A 4 10.17 31.61 1.20
CA ASP A 4 10.14 30.36 0.48
C ASP A 4 8.70 29.84 0.46
N THR A 5 7.93 30.16 -0.59
CA THR A 5 6.54 29.74 -0.78
C THR A 5 6.40 28.21 -0.82
N ARG A 6 7.53 27.50 -1.01
CA ARG A 6 7.67 26.04 -0.90
C ARG A 6 7.26 25.49 0.47
N THR A 7 7.48 26.24 1.55
CA THR A 7 7.17 25.77 2.93
C THR A 7 5.71 25.98 3.34
N SER A 8 4.96 26.84 2.65
CA SER A 8 3.60 27.26 3.03
C SER A 8 2.55 26.15 2.80
N LYS A 9 2.55 25.53 1.61
CA LYS A 9 1.47 24.61 1.17
C LYS A 9 1.48 23.26 1.89
N PHE A 10 2.66 22.69 2.11
CA PHE A 10 2.81 21.48 2.94
C PHE A 10 2.28 21.73 4.34
N HIS A 11 2.59 22.89 4.92
CA HIS A 11 2.20 23.19 6.29
C HIS A 11 0.68 23.22 6.49
N THR A 12 -0.09 23.69 5.50
CA THR A 12 -1.56 23.68 5.54
C THR A 12 -2.12 22.26 5.57
N ILE A 13 -1.71 21.39 4.65
CA ILE A 13 -2.17 20.00 4.61
C ILE A 13 -1.77 19.25 5.89
N TYR A 14 -0.55 19.50 6.38
CA TYR A 14 -0.04 18.88 7.60
C TYR A 14 -0.92 19.24 8.79
N LYS A 15 -1.25 20.52 8.95
CA LYS A 15 -2.12 20.97 10.03
C LYS A 15 -3.47 20.28 9.98
N VAL A 16 -4.10 20.23 8.81
CA VAL A 16 -5.43 19.62 8.67
C VAL A 16 -5.36 18.10 8.93
N LEU A 17 -4.32 17.40 8.45
CA LEU A 17 -4.11 15.98 8.75
C LEU A 17 -3.98 15.72 10.24
N LEU A 18 -3.14 16.48 10.94
CA LEU A 18 -2.94 16.31 12.38
C LEU A 18 -4.22 16.61 13.18
N ILE A 19 -4.96 17.66 12.81
CA ILE A 19 -6.28 17.96 13.41
C ILE A 19 -7.28 16.82 13.14
N GLY A 20 -7.25 16.23 11.94
CA GLY A 20 -8.10 15.11 11.52
C GLY A 20 -7.75 13.75 12.13
N GLY A 21 -6.84 13.71 13.11
CA GLY A 21 -6.44 12.50 13.83
C GLY A 21 -5.42 11.62 13.10
N TRP A 22 -4.78 12.12 12.04
CA TRP A 22 -3.71 11.43 11.35
C TRP A 22 -2.38 11.60 12.10
N LYS A 23 -1.56 10.55 12.15
CA LYS A 23 -0.23 10.55 12.76
C LYS A 23 0.85 10.58 11.68
N GLU A 24 1.81 11.48 11.82
CA GLU A 24 2.98 11.53 10.93
C GLU A 24 3.94 10.38 11.25
N HIS A 25 4.43 9.73 10.21
CA HIS A 25 5.50 8.75 10.26
C HIS A 25 6.59 9.14 9.25
N ARG A 26 7.85 9.02 9.68
CA ARG A 26 9.01 9.21 8.80
C ARG A 26 9.55 7.87 8.37
N THR A 27 9.71 7.70 7.06
CA THR A 27 10.28 6.53 6.43
C THR A 27 11.50 6.93 5.61
N ASP A 28 12.32 5.94 5.22
CA ASP A 28 13.44 6.15 4.30
C ASP A 28 12.99 6.72 2.94
N ALA A 29 11.72 6.53 2.58
CA ALA A 29 11.12 7.01 1.34
C ALA A 29 10.38 8.37 1.47
N GLY A 30 10.40 8.99 2.66
CA GLY A 30 9.77 10.28 2.92
C GLY A 30 8.75 10.25 4.05
N ARG A 31 7.89 11.28 4.09
CA ARG A 31 6.85 11.46 5.11
C ARG A 31 5.56 10.79 4.68
N CYS A 32 4.97 10.02 5.58
CA CYS A 32 3.65 9.45 5.42
C CYS A 32 2.77 9.76 6.63
N PHE A 33 1.46 9.68 6.44
CA PHE A 33 0.47 9.90 7.49
C PHE A 33 -0.38 8.65 7.62
N ALA A 34 -0.64 8.21 8.85
CA ALA A 34 -1.48 7.06 9.12
C ALA A 34 -2.68 7.45 9.99
N LYS A 35 -3.85 6.89 9.69
CA LYS A 35 -5.05 7.01 10.50
C LYS A 35 -5.62 5.63 10.77
N GLY A 36 -5.84 5.30 12.05
CA GLY A 36 -6.47 4.04 12.45
C GLY A 36 -7.93 4.00 12.05
N MET A 37 -8.37 2.84 11.56
CA MET A 37 -9.70 2.55 11.04
C MET A 37 -10.24 1.23 11.64
N GLY A 38 -9.94 0.93 12.91
CA GLY A 38 -10.23 -0.36 13.53
C GLY A 38 -9.03 -1.29 13.47
N ASN A 39 -9.17 -2.44 12.82
CA ASN A 39 -8.05 -3.37 12.57
C ASN A 39 -7.21 -2.96 11.36
N GLU A 40 -7.66 -1.91 10.67
CA GLU A 40 -7.06 -1.35 9.49
C GLU A 40 -6.42 0.02 9.77
N PHE A 41 -5.49 0.42 8.89
CA PHE A 41 -4.88 1.74 8.91
C PHE A 41 -4.88 2.34 7.51
N LEU A 42 -5.38 3.56 7.39
CA LEU A 42 -5.32 4.33 6.15
C LEU A 42 -4.00 5.11 6.14
N VAL A 43 -3.20 4.93 5.09
CA VAL A 43 -1.90 5.58 4.93
C VAL A 43 -1.95 6.53 3.75
N LEU A 44 -1.45 7.75 3.94
CA LEU A 44 -1.33 8.79 2.92
C LEU A 44 0.15 9.18 2.78
N ASN A 45 0.68 9.05 1.56
CA ASN A 45 2.00 9.50 1.16
C ASN A 45 1.87 10.78 0.36
N LEU A 46 2.46 11.87 0.87
CA LEU A 46 2.55 13.14 0.15
C LEU A 46 3.94 13.26 -0.45
N HIS A 47 4.01 13.54 -1.75
CA HIS A 47 5.28 13.75 -2.44
C HIS A 47 5.19 14.94 -3.40
N GLU A 48 6.32 15.62 -3.55
CA GLU A 48 6.49 16.66 -4.55
C GLU A 48 6.96 16.02 -5.84
N THR A 49 6.31 16.34 -6.96
CA THR A 49 6.82 16.01 -8.28
C THR A 49 7.19 17.29 -9.01
N PHE A 50 8.40 17.31 -9.57
CA PHE A 50 8.89 18.43 -10.36
C PHE A 50 8.77 18.06 -11.84
N LEU A 51 7.84 18.69 -12.54
CA LEU A 51 7.81 18.69 -13.99
C LEU A 51 8.49 19.97 -14.49
N LYS A 52 8.97 19.94 -15.74
CA LYS A 52 9.92 20.89 -16.34
C LYS A 52 9.71 22.36 -15.94
N ASP A 53 8.46 22.80 -15.78
CA ASP A 53 8.07 24.16 -15.36
C ASP A 53 6.95 24.19 -14.30
N SER A 54 6.67 23.07 -13.61
CA SER A 54 5.61 23.00 -12.58
C SER A 54 6.01 22.13 -11.38
N GLN A 55 5.65 22.60 -10.18
CA GLN A 55 5.80 21.83 -8.95
C GLN A 55 4.44 21.28 -8.53
N ASN A 56 4.28 19.97 -8.54
CA ASN A 56 3.01 19.34 -8.26
C ASN A 56 3.07 18.67 -6.89
N LEU A 57 2.02 18.85 -6.11
CA LEU A 57 1.80 17.99 -4.96
C LEU A 57 1.04 16.76 -5.46
N ALA A 58 1.55 15.57 -5.14
CA ALA A 58 0.88 14.32 -5.43
C ALA A 58 0.63 13.57 -4.11
N ALA A 59 -0.55 12.97 -4.03
CA ALA A 59 -0.93 12.09 -2.93
C ALA A 59 -1.13 10.68 -3.46
N ASN A 60 -0.59 9.71 -2.72
CA ASN A 60 -0.95 8.31 -2.89
C ASN A 60 -1.47 7.81 -1.54
N TRP A 61 -2.63 7.18 -1.51
CA TRP A 61 -3.17 6.59 -0.30
C TRP A 61 -3.48 5.10 -0.44
N PHE A 62 -3.43 4.40 0.68
CA PHE A 62 -3.51 2.94 0.76
C PHE A 62 -4.21 2.55 2.06
N LEU A 63 -4.95 1.46 2.04
CA LEU A 63 -5.52 0.87 3.25
C LEU A 63 -4.67 -0.31 3.67
N HIS A 64 -4.43 -0.49 4.97
CA HIS A 64 -3.58 -1.53 5.56
C HIS A 64 -4.39 -2.42 6.51
N SER A 65 -4.14 -3.72 6.52
CA SER A 65 -4.64 -4.70 7.49
C SER A 65 -3.44 -5.16 8.31
N ASP A 66 -3.55 -5.06 9.63
CA ASP A 66 -2.48 -5.45 10.55
C ASP A 66 -2.17 -6.94 10.42
N GLU A 67 -3.20 -7.76 10.32
CA GLU A 67 -3.08 -9.21 10.19
C GLU A 67 -2.37 -9.62 8.88
N LEU A 68 -2.82 -9.10 7.73
CA LEU A 68 -2.19 -9.40 6.45
C LEU A 68 -0.73 -8.91 6.43
N SER A 69 -0.44 -7.79 7.10
CA SER A 69 0.92 -7.27 7.23
C SER A 69 1.82 -8.22 8.02
N LYS A 70 1.33 -8.82 9.10
CA LYS A 70 2.06 -9.82 9.90
C LYS A 70 2.35 -11.07 9.08
N ILE A 71 1.36 -11.57 8.33
CA ILE A 71 1.55 -12.71 7.42
C ILE A 71 2.61 -12.39 6.38
N GLY A 72 2.50 -11.23 5.71
CA GLY A 72 3.51 -10.80 4.74
C GLY A 72 4.91 -10.74 5.34
N GLN A 73 5.07 -10.24 6.57
CA GLN A 73 6.37 -10.21 7.25
C GLN A 73 6.92 -11.60 7.56
N ALA A 74 6.06 -12.53 8.00
CA ALA A 74 6.45 -13.91 8.27
C ALA A 74 6.95 -14.61 7.00
N ILE A 75 6.28 -14.39 5.87
CA ILE A 75 6.68 -14.96 4.57
C ILE A 75 7.95 -14.25 4.04
N PHE A 76 8.09 -12.94 4.23
CA PHE A 76 9.11 -12.09 3.60
C PHE A 76 10.00 -11.28 4.58
N PRO A 77 10.73 -11.92 5.53
CA PRO A 77 11.38 -11.24 6.66
C PRO A 77 12.62 -10.41 6.31
N ASN A 78 13.32 -10.72 5.21
CA ASN A 78 14.55 -10.02 4.79
C ASN A 78 14.29 -8.78 3.92
N LYS A 79 13.02 -8.45 3.66
CA LYS A 79 12.65 -7.17 3.04
C LYS A 79 12.29 -6.15 4.13
N GLN A 80 13.23 -6.00 5.07
CA GLN A 80 13.14 -5.00 6.12
C GLN A 80 13.23 -3.60 5.50
N ARG A 81 12.26 -2.75 5.88
CA ARG A 81 12.18 -1.28 5.68
C ARG A 81 11.52 -0.71 4.45
N THR A 82 11.33 -1.46 3.37
CA THR A 82 10.68 -0.89 2.18
C THR A 82 9.70 -1.86 1.55
N TRP A 83 8.42 -1.60 1.85
CA TRP A 83 7.31 -1.90 0.95
C TRP A 83 6.85 -3.36 0.85
N LEU A 84 6.23 -3.86 1.91
CA LEU A 84 5.01 -4.67 1.74
C LEU A 84 3.91 -4.32 2.74
N PRO A 85 3.68 -3.04 3.09
CA PRO A 85 2.65 -2.78 4.06
C PRO A 85 1.24 -3.10 3.55
N LEU A 86 0.86 -3.41 2.30
CA LEU A 86 -0.42 -3.03 1.64
C LEU A 86 -0.26 -1.75 0.81
N ARG A 87 0.97 -1.37 0.45
CA ARG A 87 1.21 -0.39 -0.61
C ARG A 87 0.71 -0.84 -2.00
N ALA A 88 -0.22 -1.79 -2.06
CA ALA A 88 -0.20 -2.86 -3.03
C ALA A 88 -1.53 -3.62 -3.18
N PHE A 89 -2.24 -3.99 -2.11
CA PHE A 89 -3.40 -4.89 -2.28
C PHE A 89 -4.69 -4.14 -2.56
N ILE A 90 -4.86 -2.93 -2.01
CA ILE A 90 -5.99 -2.06 -2.34
C ILE A 90 -5.41 -0.68 -2.65
N GLU A 91 -5.02 -0.53 -3.90
CA GLU A 91 -4.78 0.80 -4.46
C GLU A 91 -6.14 1.43 -4.71
N ALA A 92 -6.29 2.73 -4.41
CA ALA A 92 -7.41 3.45 -4.97
C ALA A 92 -7.33 3.31 -6.51
N PRO A 93 -8.44 3.02 -7.20
CA PRO A 93 -8.42 2.69 -8.62
C PRO A 93 -7.79 3.84 -9.41
N GLN A 94 -6.54 3.66 -9.86
CA GLN A 94 -5.80 4.53 -10.79
C GLN A 94 -5.87 6.06 -10.57
N GLU A 95 -6.20 6.54 -9.37
CA GLU A 95 -6.14 7.96 -9.05
C GLU A 95 -4.78 8.29 -8.44
N GLN A 96 -3.74 8.27 -9.26
CA GLN A 96 -2.62 9.18 -9.04
C GLN A 96 -3.14 10.58 -9.38
N GLU A 97 -3.90 11.19 -8.48
CA GLU A 97 -4.25 12.59 -8.63
C GLU A 97 -2.98 13.41 -8.37
N ALA A 98 -2.44 13.99 -9.45
CA ALA A 98 -1.69 15.23 -9.30
C ALA A 98 -2.65 16.22 -8.65
N LEU A 99 -2.49 16.44 -7.34
CA LEU A 99 -3.41 17.27 -6.57
C LEU A 99 -3.43 18.71 -7.09
N VAL A 100 -2.33 19.14 -7.72
CA VAL A 100 -2.22 20.42 -8.43
C VAL A 100 -1.13 20.31 -9.50
N SER A 101 -1.42 20.68 -10.75
CA SER A 101 -0.38 21.10 -11.69
C SER A 101 -0.06 22.58 -11.44
N VAL A 102 1.06 22.92 -10.79
CA VAL A 102 1.42 24.34 -10.59
C VAL A 102 2.02 24.86 -11.88
N SER A 103 1.19 25.12 -12.89
CA SER A 103 1.58 26.10 -13.90
C SER A 103 1.11 27.50 -13.50
N ASP A 104 -0.11 27.73 -12.97
CA ASP A 104 -0.59 29.13 -12.89
C ASP A 104 -1.57 29.55 -11.76
N LYS A 105 -1.88 28.77 -10.71
CA LYS A 105 -2.80 29.24 -9.64
C LYS A 105 -2.42 28.88 -8.19
N GLU A 106 -2.52 29.91 -7.36
CA GLU A 106 -2.83 30.04 -5.92
C GLU A 106 -2.39 28.97 -4.89
N GLU A 107 -2.32 29.40 -3.63
CA GLU A 107 -1.95 28.55 -2.50
C GLU A 107 -2.99 27.43 -2.28
N TYR A 108 -2.53 26.27 -1.82
CA TYR A 108 -3.43 25.17 -1.47
C TYR A 108 -4.18 25.55 -0.18
N SER A 109 -5.51 25.62 -0.24
CA SER A 109 -6.32 26.10 0.88
C SER A 109 -6.58 24.99 1.92
N ALA A 110 -6.96 25.39 3.14
CA ALA A 110 -7.41 24.42 4.14
C ALA A 110 -8.66 23.64 3.68
N ALA A 111 -9.56 24.29 2.94
CA ALA A 111 -10.76 23.65 2.41
C ALA A 111 -10.43 22.56 1.37
N ASP A 112 -9.40 22.76 0.56
CA ASP A 112 -8.96 21.73 -0.40
C ASP A 112 -8.33 20.53 0.34
N ALA A 113 -7.58 20.80 1.42
CA ALA A 113 -7.03 19.75 2.29
C ALA A 113 -8.13 18.91 2.92
N GLU A 114 -9.16 19.57 3.46
CA GLU A 114 -10.30 18.92 4.08
C GLU A 114 -11.07 18.05 3.08
N LYS A 115 -11.34 18.56 1.87
CA LYS A 115 -11.99 17.78 0.80
C LYS A 115 -11.20 16.52 0.47
N LEU A 116 -9.88 16.64 0.30
CA LEU A 116 -9.00 15.49 0.05
C LEU A 116 -9.07 14.46 1.18
N ILE A 117 -8.96 14.91 2.43
CA ILE A 117 -9.00 14.02 3.60
C ILE A 117 -10.36 13.33 3.72
N CYS A 118 -11.46 14.04 3.47
CA CYS A 118 -12.81 13.48 3.43
C CYS A 118 -12.94 12.41 2.34
N LYS A 119 -12.46 12.70 1.12
CA LYS A 119 -12.45 11.74 0.00
C LYS A 119 -11.69 10.47 0.36
N ILE A 120 -10.47 10.62 0.87
CA ILE A 120 -9.60 9.49 1.25
C ILE A 120 -10.22 8.67 2.38
N THR A 121 -10.75 9.32 3.41
CA THR A 121 -11.38 8.65 4.55
C THR A 121 -12.65 7.90 4.11
N ALA A 122 -13.51 8.53 3.30
CA ALA A 122 -14.72 7.90 2.77
C ALA A 122 -14.39 6.70 1.89
N TRP A 123 -13.38 6.80 1.03
CA TRP A 123 -12.87 5.65 0.27
C TRP A 123 -12.42 4.52 1.20
N GLY A 124 -11.59 4.83 2.20
CA GLY A 124 -11.09 3.82 3.14
C GLY A 124 -12.21 3.12 3.93
N GLN A 125 -13.31 3.82 4.22
CA GLN A 125 -14.50 3.28 4.88
C GLN A 125 -15.36 2.40 3.95
N ALA A 126 -15.36 2.68 2.66
CA ALA A 126 -16.18 1.97 1.68
C ALA A 126 -15.51 0.68 1.17
N VAL A 127 -14.19 0.54 1.35
CA VAL A 127 -13.44 -0.64 0.90
C VAL A 127 -13.72 -1.84 1.79
N ASP A 128 -14.20 -2.91 1.17
CA ASP A 128 -14.23 -4.23 1.80
C ASP A 128 -12.87 -4.92 1.64
N VAL A 129 -12.08 -4.89 2.71
CA VAL A 129 -10.72 -5.44 2.75
C VAL A 129 -10.73 -6.94 2.51
N ASN A 130 -11.61 -7.67 3.20
CA ASN A 130 -11.68 -9.12 3.12
C ASN A 130 -12.06 -9.56 1.71
N ARG A 131 -13.07 -8.92 1.10
CA ARG A 131 -13.43 -9.20 -0.30
C ARG A 131 -12.28 -8.92 -1.25
N THR A 132 -11.50 -7.86 -1.01
CA THR A 132 -10.35 -7.55 -1.86
C THR A 132 -9.25 -8.60 -1.73
N ILE A 133 -8.96 -9.07 -0.52
CA ILE A 133 -8.00 -10.16 -0.29
C ILE A 133 -8.48 -11.44 -0.99
N GLN A 134 -9.76 -11.77 -0.87
CA GLN A 134 -10.37 -12.92 -1.55
C GLN A 134 -10.25 -12.82 -3.07
N ASN A 135 -10.51 -11.64 -3.66
CA ASN A 135 -10.35 -11.44 -5.09
C ASN A 135 -8.91 -11.67 -5.55
N ILE A 136 -7.92 -11.27 -4.74
CA ILE A 136 -6.51 -11.49 -5.04
C ILE A 136 -6.16 -12.97 -4.94
N ALA A 137 -6.60 -13.66 -3.89
CA ALA A 137 -6.36 -15.10 -3.72
C ALA A 137 -6.97 -15.93 -4.86
N ASN A 138 -8.15 -15.54 -5.35
CA ASN A 138 -8.85 -16.23 -6.45
C ASN A 138 -8.35 -15.86 -7.86
N ALA A 139 -7.40 -14.93 -7.98
CA ALA A 139 -6.82 -14.56 -9.26
C ALA A 139 -5.78 -15.57 -9.75
N SER A 140 -5.47 -15.55 -11.05
CA SER A 140 -4.30 -16.24 -11.58
C SER A 140 -3.00 -15.60 -11.09
N ILE A 141 -1.92 -16.39 -11.02
CA ILE A 141 -0.58 -15.91 -10.65
C ILE A 141 -0.21 -14.68 -11.50
N PRO A 142 0.00 -13.50 -10.87
CA PRO A 142 0.34 -12.28 -11.60
C PRO A 142 1.71 -12.40 -12.29
N ASN A 143 1.95 -11.62 -13.35
CA ASN A 143 3.24 -11.60 -14.06
C ASN A 143 4.29 -10.65 -13.45
N VAL A 144 3.91 -9.81 -12.48
CA VAL A 144 4.80 -8.84 -11.81
C VAL A 144 5.17 -9.31 -10.40
N GLY A 145 6.47 -9.31 -10.08
CA GLY A 145 6.98 -9.84 -8.81
C GLY A 145 6.36 -9.20 -7.56
N GLY A 146 6.11 -7.88 -7.58
CA GLY A 146 5.41 -7.19 -6.48
C GLY A 146 3.98 -7.70 -6.28
N ALA A 147 3.25 -8.01 -7.36
CA ALA A 147 1.90 -8.57 -7.29
C ALA A 147 1.90 -10.05 -6.87
N GLN A 148 2.93 -10.82 -7.22
CA GLN A 148 3.09 -12.21 -6.76
C GLN A 148 3.31 -12.32 -5.24
N LEU A 149 4.02 -11.37 -4.63
CA LEU A 149 4.15 -11.32 -3.18
C LEU A 149 2.78 -11.11 -2.51
N LYS A 150 1.95 -10.25 -3.11
CA LYS A 150 0.59 -10.01 -2.63
C LYS A 150 -0.25 -11.27 -2.72
N TYR A 151 -0.21 -11.90 -3.89
CA TYR A 151 -0.91 -13.14 -4.17
C TYR A 151 -0.61 -14.23 -3.15
N LEU A 152 0.66 -14.50 -2.85
CA LEU A 152 1.05 -15.51 -1.86
C LEU A 152 0.57 -15.19 -0.44
N ALA A 153 0.69 -13.93 -0.02
CA ALA A 153 0.21 -13.53 1.29
C ALA A 153 -1.34 -13.56 1.36
N ALA A 154 -2.05 -13.31 0.26
CA ALA A 154 -3.50 -13.46 0.19
C ALA A 154 -3.91 -14.93 0.32
N LEU A 155 -3.27 -15.85 -0.40
CA LEU A 155 -3.51 -17.30 -0.28
C LEU A 155 -3.27 -17.78 1.15
N ALA A 156 -2.16 -17.36 1.77
CA ALA A 156 -1.87 -17.71 3.16
C ALA A 156 -2.90 -17.12 4.13
N TYR A 157 -3.34 -15.88 3.91
CA TYR A 157 -4.35 -15.21 4.74
C TYR A 157 -5.69 -15.93 4.70
N VAL A 158 -6.16 -16.33 3.51
CA VAL A 158 -7.44 -17.03 3.34
C VAL A 158 -7.36 -18.52 3.66
N GLY A 159 -6.17 -19.03 3.99
CA GLY A 159 -5.96 -20.45 4.31
C GLY A 159 -6.07 -21.38 3.11
N ASP A 160 -5.74 -20.92 1.88
CA ASP A 160 -5.75 -21.78 0.69
C ASP A 160 -4.51 -22.69 0.64
N PHE A 161 -4.53 -23.67 1.56
CA PHE A 161 -3.47 -24.64 1.77
C PHE A 161 -3.27 -25.52 0.53
N ASN A 162 -4.34 -25.95 -0.14
CA ASN A 162 -4.26 -26.85 -1.28
C ASN A 162 -3.52 -26.20 -2.45
N THR A 163 -3.87 -24.97 -2.82
CA THR A 163 -3.18 -24.22 -3.88
C THR A 163 -1.69 -24.02 -3.54
N LEU A 164 -1.38 -23.69 -2.29
CA LEU A 164 0.00 -23.48 -1.85
C LEU A 164 0.82 -24.77 -1.83
N MET A 165 0.22 -25.90 -1.46
CA MET A 165 0.83 -27.23 -1.55
C MET A 165 1.16 -27.62 -3.00
N ASP A 166 0.26 -27.34 -3.93
CA ASP A 166 0.52 -27.57 -5.36
C ASP A 166 1.70 -26.74 -5.86
N TYR A 167 1.82 -25.49 -5.40
CA TYR A 167 2.96 -24.64 -5.73
C TYR A 167 4.26 -25.15 -5.11
N GLN A 168 4.22 -25.59 -3.86
CA GLN A 168 5.37 -26.18 -3.18
C GLN A 168 5.88 -27.41 -3.96
N ALA A 169 4.98 -28.34 -4.31
CA ALA A 169 5.31 -29.53 -5.07
C ALA A 169 5.88 -29.21 -6.46
N ALA A 170 5.38 -28.16 -7.12
CA ALA A 170 5.93 -27.69 -8.39
C ALA A 170 7.35 -27.14 -8.24
N PHE A 171 7.61 -26.33 -7.21
CA PHE A 171 8.92 -25.77 -6.92
C PHE A 171 9.96 -26.85 -6.61
N GLN A 172 9.58 -27.88 -5.86
CA GLN A 172 10.43 -29.05 -5.59
C GLN A 172 10.84 -29.79 -6.87
N LYS A 173 10.00 -29.78 -7.89
CA LYS A 173 10.28 -30.33 -9.24
C LYS A 173 11.03 -29.36 -10.16
N GLY A 174 11.48 -28.22 -9.63
CA GLY A 174 12.16 -27.16 -10.40
C GLY A 174 11.23 -26.33 -11.29
N ARG A 175 9.90 -26.47 -11.17
CA ARG A 175 8.92 -25.72 -11.96
C ARG A 175 8.49 -24.46 -11.20
N ARG A 176 8.56 -23.30 -11.86
CA ARG A 176 8.25 -22.01 -11.24
C ARG A 176 6.83 -21.50 -11.46
N LEU A 177 6.00 -22.14 -12.29
CA LEU A 177 4.59 -21.74 -12.49
C LEU A 177 4.38 -20.23 -12.75
N ASN A 178 5.27 -19.59 -13.53
CA ASN A 178 5.30 -18.15 -13.79
C ASN A 178 5.72 -17.24 -12.62
N PHE A 179 6.07 -17.79 -11.46
CA PHE A 179 6.69 -17.02 -10.40
C PHE A 179 8.06 -16.47 -10.82
N THR A 180 8.21 -15.15 -10.65
CA THR A 180 9.46 -14.43 -10.89
C THR A 180 10.58 -14.98 -10.00
N PRO A 181 11.86 -14.86 -10.40
CA PRO A 181 13.01 -15.34 -9.60
C PRO A 181 13.07 -14.81 -8.15
N MET A 182 12.38 -13.72 -7.87
CA MET A 182 12.28 -13.12 -6.55
C MET A 182 11.54 -14.00 -5.53
N ILE A 183 10.58 -14.80 -5.99
CA ILE A 183 9.82 -15.73 -5.13
C ILE A 183 10.66 -16.97 -4.89
N LYS A 184 11.13 -17.18 -3.68
CA LYS A 184 12.00 -18.31 -3.36
C LYS A 184 11.19 -19.51 -2.84
N PRO A 185 11.68 -20.75 -2.99
CA PRO A 185 11.03 -21.93 -2.41
C PRO A 185 10.68 -21.73 -0.92
N GLU A 186 11.62 -21.18 -0.14
CA GLU A 186 11.41 -20.94 1.30
C GLU A 186 10.27 -19.96 1.61
N MET A 187 9.87 -19.12 0.65
CA MET A 187 8.70 -18.24 0.80
C MET A 187 7.40 -19.01 0.59
N ILE A 188 7.40 -19.97 -0.34
CA ILE A 188 6.24 -20.86 -0.54
C ILE A 188 6.06 -21.75 0.69
N ASP A 189 7.16 -22.32 1.23
CA ASP A 189 7.11 -23.15 2.44
C ASP A 189 6.47 -22.41 3.61
N ARG A 190 6.91 -21.17 3.88
CA ARG A 190 6.31 -20.33 4.93
C ARG A 190 4.85 -19.98 4.68
N ALA A 191 4.47 -19.77 3.42
CA ALA A 191 3.08 -19.51 3.08
C ALA A 191 2.21 -20.74 3.35
N VAL A 192 2.70 -21.95 3.03
CA VAL A 192 2.05 -23.24 3.33
C VAL A 192 1.85 -23.40 4.83
N ASP A 193 2.90 -23.19 5.63
CA ASP A 193 2.83 -23.32 7.09
C ASP A 193 1.75 -22.40 7.69
N ILE A 194 1.72 -21.14 7.26
CA ILE A 194 0.71 -20.17 7.72
C ILE A 194 -0.70 -20.55 7.26
N ALA A 195 -0.85 -21.03 6.03
CA ALA A 195 -2.15 -21.45 5.50
C ALA A 195 -2.69 -22.68 6.24
N LEU A 196 -1.81 -23.62 6.59
CA LEU A 196 -2.16 -24.82 7.36
C LEU A 196 -2.69 -24.47 8.76
N GLU A 197 -2.09 -23.49 9.43
CA GLU A 197 -2.57 -23.01 10.73
C GLU A 197 -3.96 -22.35 10.67
N ARG A 198 -4.40 -21.97 9.46
CA ARG A 198 -5.63 -21.20 9.21
C ARG A 198 -6.76 -22.01 8.54
N ALA A 199 -6.46 -23.17 7.98
CA ALA A 199 -7.41 -24.05 7.28
C ALA A 199 -8.29 -24.82 8.26
#